data_AF-A0A2V9E174-F1
#
_entry.id   AF-A0A2V9E174-F1
#
_cell.length_a   1.000
_cell.length_b   1.000
_cell.length_c   1.000
_cell.angle_alpha   90.00
_cell.angle_beta   90.00
_cell.angle_gamma   90.00
#
_symmetry.space_group_name_H-M   'P 1'
#
loop_
_entity.id
_entity.type
_entity.pdbx_description
1 polymer ?
#
loop_
_entity_poly.entity_id
_entity_poly.type
_entity_poly.pdbx_seq_one_letter_code
_entity_poly.pdbx_strand_id
1 'polypeptide(L)' 'MKKHARITSKGQITVPHEIRRALGVQPGDKLLFEKDGSGGVRVRPVRMKSPFEKYRGIGSPGIGRGRKAVVRWLRDLRGQ' A
#
# COMPACT_ATOMS: atom_id res chain seq x y z
N MET A 1 20.07 -9.27 2.31
CA MET A 1 19.44 -10.59 2.50
C MET A 1 19.28 -11.26 1.15
N LYS A 2 19.60 -12.54 1.03
CA LYS A 2 19.43 -13.33 -0.21
C LYS A 2 18.41 -14.44 0.08
N LYS A 3 17.41 -14.60 -0.78
CA LYS A 3 16.42 -15.69 -0.71
C LYS A 3 16.20 -16.23 -2.12
N HIS A 4 15.95 -17.54 -2.22
CA HIS A 4 15.59 -18.19 -3.47
C HIS A 4 14.07 -18.47 -3.47
N ALA A 5 13.49 -18.52 -4.66
CA ALA A 5 12.10 -18.93 -4.87
C ALA A 5 12.06 -19.87 -6.07
N ARG A 6 11.16 -20.86 -6.02
CA ARG A 6 10.94 -21.78 -7.12
C ARG A 6 9.89 -21.21 -8.07
N ILE A 7 10.14 -21.32 -9.36
CA ILE A 7 9.15 -21.06 -10.40
C ILE A 7 8.24 -22.30 -10.50
N THR A 8 6.94 -22.08 -10.43
CA THR A 8 5.94 -23.15 -10.61
C THR A 8 5.81 -23.54 -12.08
N SER A 9 5.14 -24.64 -12.38
CA SER A 9 4.89 -25.07 -13.77
C SER A 9 4.16 -24.03 -14.61
N LYS A 10 3.37 -23.15 -13.97
CA LYS A 10 2.63 -22.06 -14.62
C LYS A 10 3.43 -20.75 -14.72
N GLY A 11 4.74 -20.77 -14.39
CA GLY A 11 5.58 -19.58 -14.44
C GLY A 11 5.40 -18.61 -13.28
N GLN A 12 4.61 -18.96 -12.25
CA GLN A 12 4.44 -18.11 -11.07
C GLN A 12 5.59 -18.29 -10.09
N ILE A 13 6.00 -17.21 -9.42
CA ILE A 13 6.94 -17.23 -8.30
C ILE A 13 6.22 -16.87 -7.01
N THR A 14 6.59 -17.55 -5.92
CA THR A 14 6.15 -17.15 -4.58
C THR A 14 7.17 -16.18 -4.00
N VAL A 15 6.76 -14.96 -3.69
CA VAL A 15 7.62 -13.99 -3.00
C VAL A 15 7.69 -14.37 -1.51
N PRO A 16 8.87 -14.72 -0.96
CA PRO A 16 9.00 -15.10 0.45
C PRO A 16 8.56 -14.00 1.40
N HIS A 17 8.07 -14.37 2.58
CA HIS A 17 7.47 -13.45 3.54
C HIS A 17 8.35 -12.24 3.89
N GLU A 18 9.64 -12.47 4.14
CA GLU A 18 10.60 -11.40 4.46
C GLU A 18 10.74 -10.39 3.31
N ILE A 19 10.74 -10.87 2.06
CA ILE A 19 10.83 -10.01 0.87
C ILE A 19 9.53 -9.22 0.67
N ARG A 20 8.36 -9.83 0.90
CA ARG A 20 7.07 -9.11 0.87
C ARG A 20 7.03 -7.97 1.87
N ARG A 21 7.49 -8.21 3.11
CA ARG A 21 7.59 -7.15 4.13
C ARG A 21 8.56 -6.05 3.72
N ALA A 22 9.73 -6.41 3.20
CA ALA A 22 10.72 -5.43 2.74
C ALA A 22 10.21 -4.57 1.57
N LEU A 23 9.43 -5.15 0.65
CA LEU A 23 8.79 -4.43 -0.44
C LEU A 23 7.53 -3.68 -0.02
N GLY A 24 6.96 -4.00 1.15
CA GLY A 24 5.72 -3.43 1.68
C GLY A 24 4.50 -3.79 0.82
N VAL A 25 4.46 -5.02 0.28
CA VAL A 25 3.38 -5.48 -0.61
C VAL A 25 2.46 -6.48 0.06
N GLN A 26 1.19 -6.45 -0.35
CA GLN A 26 0.11 -7.35 0.07
C GLN A 26 -0.47 -8.11 -1.13
N PRO A 27 -1.26 -9.19 -0.89
CA PRO A 27 -1.99 -9.85 -1.97
C PRO A 27 -2.85 -8.85 -2.76
N GLY A 28 -2.73 -8.86 -4.09
CA GLY A 28 -3.40 -7.91 -4.98
C GLY A 28 -2.54 -6.72 -5.43
N ASP A 29 -1.42 -6.47 -4.75
CA ASP A 29 -0.47 -5.44 -5.18
C ASP A 29 0.27 -5.84 -6.45
N LYS A 30 0.54 -4.85 -7.30
CA LYS A 30 1.28 -5.03 -8.54
C LYS A 30 2.78 -4.82 -8.30
N LEU A 31 3.60 -5.68 -8.89
CA LEU A 31 5.06 -5.54 -8.93
C LEU A 31 5.47 -5.17 -10.35
N LEU A 32 6.42 -4.25 -10.47
CA LEU A 32 7.08 -3.93 -11.72
C LEU A 32 8.45 -4.60 -11.75
N PHE A 33 8.74 -5.23 -12.88
CA PHE A 33 10.01 -5.86 -13.20
C PHE A 33 10.68 -5.01 -14.28
N GLU A 34 11.81 -4.39 -13.94
CA GLU A 34 12.59 -3.56 -14.86
C GLU A 34 13.96 -4.21 -15.06
N LYS A 35 14.42 -4.29 -16.31
CA LYS A 35 15.81 -4.66 -16.59
C LYS A 35 16.70 -3.49 -16.17
N ASP A 36 17.74 -3.79 -15.41
CA ASP A 36 18.81 -2.83 -15.17
C ASP A 36 19.84 -2.87 -16.31
N GLY A 37 20.67 -1.81 -16.41
CA GLY A 37 21.73 -1.72 -17.42
C GLY A 37 22.85 -2.75 -17.24
N SER A 38 22.90 -3.45 -16.11
CA SER A 38 23.85 -4.51 -15.80
C SER A 38 23.34 -5.91 -16.13
N GLY A 39 22.18 -6.02 -16.79
CA GLY A 39 21.59 -7.31 -17.17
C GLY A 39 20.80 -8.02 -16.06
N GLY A 40 20.67 -7.38 -14.89
CA GLY A 40 19.81 -7.81 -13.80
C GLY A 40 18.36 -7.36 -13.98
N VAL A 41 17.47 -7.89 -13.13
CA VAL A 41 16.07 -7.46 -13.04
C VAL A 41 15.82 -6.88 -11.67
N ARG A 42 15.38 -5.63 -11.62
CA ARG A 42 14.94 -4.94 -10.42
C ARG A 42 13.43 -5.10 -10.27
N VAL A 43 12.99 -5.45 -9.06
CA VAL A 43 11.58 -5.58 -8.71
C VAL A 43 11.17 -4.46 -7.77
N ARG A 44 10.12 -3.72 -8.11
CA ARG A 44 9.57 -2.64 -7.27
C ARG A 44 8.04 -2.69 -7.18
N PRO A 45 7.44 -2.29 -6.04
CA PRO A 45 5.98 -2.17 -5.95
C PRO A 45 5.47 -1.05 -6.86
N VAL A 46 4.36 -1.31 -7.55
CA VAL A 46 3.61 -0.28 -8.28
C VAL A 46 2.64 0.36 -7.31
N ARG A 47 3.02 1.52 -6.78
CA ARG A 47 2.14 2.32 -5.94
C ARG A 47 1.24 3.15 -6.84
N MET A 48 -0.02 2.73 -6.99
CA MET A 48 -1.03 3.64 -7.51
C MET A 48 -1.28 4.75 -6.49
N LYS A 49 -1.39 5.99 -6.95
CA LYS A 49 -1.96 7.06 -6.12
C LYS A 49 -3.36 6.62 -5.71
N SER A 50 -3.72 6.81 -4.45
CA SER A 50 -5.07 6.52 -3.97
C SER A 50 -6.08 7.23 -4.88
N PRO A 51 -7.15 6.57 -5.36
CA PRO A 51 -8.23 7.26 -6.06
C PRO A 51 -8.81 8.43 -5.23
N PHE A 52 -8.65 8.35 -3.90
CA PHE A 52 -9.08 9.36 -2.95
C PHE A 52 -8.01 10.38 -2.57
N GLU A 53 -6.82 10.33 -3.19
CA GLU A 53 -5.73 11.27 -2.90
C GLU A 53 -6.20 12.73 -3.09
N LYS A 54 -6.95 12.99 -4.17
CA LYS A 54 -7.53 14.31 -4.46
C LYS A 54 -8.59 14.75 -3.43
N TYR A 55 -9.19 13.83 -2.68
CA TYR A 55 -10.21 14.13 -1.68
C TYR A 55 -9.66 14.18 -0.26
N ARG A 56 -8.37 13.89 -0.06
CA ARG A 56 -7.75 13.94 1.26
C ARG A 56 -7.83 15.36 1.82
N GLY A 57 -8.57 15.52 2.92
CA GLY A 57 -8.71 16.79 3.63
C GLY A 57 -9.90 17.67 3.20
N ILE A 58 -10.65 17.29 2.15
CA ILE A 58 -11.79 18.09 1.66
C ILE A 58 -13.03 17.96 2.56
N GLY A 59 -13.22 16.81 3.21
CA GLY A 59 -14.45 16.47 3.94
C GLY A 59 -14.52 16.88 5.42
N SER A 60 -13.64 17.76 5.90
CA SER A 60 -13.62 18.17 7.32
C SER A 60 -13.81 19.68 7.57
N PRO A 61 -14.71 20.41 6.87
CA PRO A 61 -15.09 21.75 7.32
C PRO A 61 -15.88 21.64 8.63
N GLY A 62 -15.37 22.26 9.70
CA GLY A 62 -16.00 22.25 11.03
C GLY A 62 -15.71 21.01 11.90
N ILE A 63 -14.98 20.02 11.39
CA ILE A 63 -14.57 18.83 12.16
C ILE A 63 -13.05 18.94 12.43
N GLY A 64 -12.64 18.96 13.70
CA GLY A 64 -11.23 18.99 14.05
C GLY A 64 -10.46 17.76 13.53
N ARG A 65 -9.13 17.85 13.46
CA ARG A 65 -8.29 16.74 12.96
C ARG A 65 -8.25 15.56 13.93
N GLY A 66 -8.26 14.37 13.36
CA GLY A 66 -8.01 13.11 14.07
C GLY A 66 -9.23 12.51 14.76
N ARG A 67 -9.09 11.25 15.17
CA ARG A 67 -10.19 10.43 15.71
C ARG A 67 -10.95 11.09 16.86
N LYS A 68 -10.24 11.74 17.79
CA LYS A 68 -10.86 12.40 18.96
C LYS A 68 -11.83 13.50 18.55
N ALA A 69 -11.45 14.32 17.57
CA ALA A 69 -12.28 15.42 17.09
C ALA A 69 -13.49 14.93 16.30
N VAL A 70 -13.32 13.87 15.47
CA VAL A 70 -14.45 13.21 14.79
C VAL A 70 -15.44 12.63 15.81
N VAL A 71 -14.94 11.97 16.85
CA VAL A 71 -15.80 11.40 17.91
C VAL A 71 -16.53 12.50 18.68
N ARG A 72 -15.86 13.62 18.98
CA ARG A 72 -16.51 14.78 19.63
C ARG A 72 -17.63 15.36 18.75
N TRP A 73 -17.33 15.64 17.50
CA TRP A 73 -18.33 16.16 16.55
C TRP A 73 -19.55 15.22 16.39
N LEU A 74 -19.30 13.91 16.35
CA LEU A 74 -20.37 12.91 16.33
C LEU A 74 -21.20 12.84 17.62
N ARG A 75 -20.68 13.28 18.77
CA ARG A 75 -21.43 13.37 20.04
C ARG A 75 -22.28 14.63 20.08
N ASP A 76 -21.70 15.76 19.67
CA ASP A 76 -22.41 17.04 19.57
C ASP A 76 -23.65 16.90 18.65
N LEU A 77 -23.53 16.20 17.52
CA LEU A 77 -24.65 15.90 16.63
C LEU A 77 -25.76 15.04 17.25
N ARG A 78 -25.44 14.23 18.28
CA ARG A 78 -26.39 13.34 18.96
C ARG A 78 -27.02 13.98 20.20
N GLY A 79 -26.66 15.22 20.52
CA GLY A 79 -27.17 15.93 21.71
C GLY A 79 -26.76 15.29 23.04
N GLN A 80 -25.59 14.63 23.08
CA GLN A 80 -25.03 13.99 24.28
C GLN A 80 -23.75 14.68 24.75
#